data_AF-A0A9D5XKT7-F1
#
_entry.id   AF-A0A9D5XKT7-F1
#
_cell.length_a   1.000
_cell.length_b   1.000
_cell.length_c   1.000
_cell.angle_alpha   90.00
_cell.angle_beta   90.00
_cell.angle_gamma   90.00
#
_symmetry.space_group_name_H-M   'P 1'
#
loop_
_entity.id
_entity.type
_entity.pdbx_description
1 polymer ?
#
loop_
_entity_poly.entity_id
_entity_poly.type
_entity_poly.pdbx_seq_one_letter_code
_entity_poly.pdbx_strand_id
1 'polypeptide(L)'
;MSIFNRLITSLTGSEEAPVAATPREPAASRFMGREQAEVAAAPVVKRLNAPGMIWVHIQPVTQRLLLVSELGVAKGEDFTQSMLDDLQRAGWCEEVAYHASYDQYWKMPTQEAILRMPALYNIPMPLLNRIKLSSKLVKQGEARGFWMRVRMRAEDELQDNASSSI
;
A
#
# COMPACT_ATOMS: atom_id res chain seq x y z
N MET A 1 3.97 -33.18 22.56
CA MET A 1 2.74 -33.95 22.28
C MET A 1 1.60 -33.27 23.02
N SER A 2 0.98 -32.27 22.39
CA SER A 2 -0.35 -32.29 21.74
C SER A 2 -1.51 -32.09 22.73
N ILE A 3 -2.02 -30.86 22.77
CA ILE A 3 -3.11 -30.33 23.61
C ILE A 3 -4.48 -30.56 22.91
N PHE A 4 -4.50 -31.44 21.90
CA PHE A 4 -5.58 -31.67 20.95
C PHE A 4 -6.65 -32.67 21.44
N ASN A 5 -6.87 -32.78 22.75
CA ASN A 5 -7.91 -33.63 23.35
C ASN A 5 -8.92 -32.81 24.17
N ARG A 6 -9.47 -31.75 23.58
CA ARG A 6 -10.57 -30.96 24.19
C ARG A 6 -11.76 -30.75 23.26
N LEU A 7 -12.04 -31.73 22.41
CA LEU A 7 -13.31 -31.82 21.70
C LEU A 7 -13.83 -33.25 21.85
N ILE A 8 -15.15 -33.36 21.97
CA ILE A 8 -15.96 -34.57 22.15
C ILE A 8 -16.19 -34.95 23.62
N THR A 9 -17.27 -34.41 24.22
CA THR A 9 -18.42 -35.19 24.75
C THR A 9 -19.28 -34.33 25.68
N SER A 10 -20.41 -33.83 25.16
CA SER A 10 -21.73 -33.89 25.83
C SER A 10 -22.78 -33.37 24.85
N LEU A 11 -23.21 -34.28 23.97
CA LEU A 11 -24.52 -34.25 23.32
C LEU A 11 -25.60 -34.51 24.38
N THR A 12 -26.77 -33.86 24.24
CA THR A 12 -28.14 -34.45 24.20
C THR A 12 -29.22 -33.62 24.95
N GLY A 13 -30.38 -33.51 24.30
CA GLY A 13 -31.68 -33.11 24.87
C GLY A 13 -32.34 -31.96 24.07
N SER A 14 -33.13 -32.22 23.02
CA SER A 14 -34.61 -32.43 23.02
C SER A 14 -35.39 -31.23 23.59
N GLU A 15 -36.51 -30.72 23.06
CA GLU A 15 -37.35 -30.97 21.89
C GLU A 15 -38.44 -29.86 21.89
N GLU A 16 -39.20 -29.76 20.79
CA GLU A 16 -40.58 -29.22 20.70
C GLU A 16 -40.86 -27.70 20.70
N ALA A 17 -41.36 -27.24 19.54
CA ALA A 17 -42.33 -26.16 19.39
C ALA A 17 -43.75 -26.69 19.75
N PRO A 18 -44.80 -25.88 20.04
CA PRO A 18 -45.54 -25.21 18.95
C PRO A 18 -46.44 -23.96 19.30
N VAL A 19 -47.01 -23.35 18.24
CA VAL A 19 -48.27 -22.55 18.07
C VAL A 19 -48.46 -21.09 18.62
N ALA A 20 -48.49 -20.15 17.66
CA ALA A 20 -49.36 -18.97 17.39
C ALA A 20 -50.15 -18.20 18.48
N ALA A 21 -50.03 -16.85 18.46
CA ALA A 21 -51.12 -15.86 18.29
C ALA A 21 -50.65 -14.39 18.50
N THR A 22 -50.79 -13.53 17.49
CA THR A 22 -50.85 -12.04 17.57
C THR A 22 -52.27 -11.59 18.00
N PRO A 23 -52.61 -10.30 18.28
CA PRO A 23 -51.84 -9.04 18.43
C PRO A 23 -52.30 -8.11 19.61
N ARG A 24 -51.47 -7.14 20.06
CA ARG A 24 -51.89 -5.77 20.46
C ARG A 24 -50.70 -4.91 20.94
N GLU A 25 -50.34 -3.88 20.18
CA GLU A 25 -49.62 -2.68 20.66
C GLU A 25 -50.58 -1.77 21.46
N PRO A 26 -50.14 -0.69 22.16
CA PRO A 26 -48.78 -0.14 22.26
C PRO A 26 -48.32 0.12 23.71
N ALA A 27 -47.06 -0.15 24.03
CA ALA A 27 -46.45 0.43 25.23
C ALA A 27 -44.98 0.73 24.96
N ALA A 28 -44.67 2.01 25.01
CA ALA A 28 -43.36 2.61 24.85
C ALA A 28 -42.28 1.85 25.63
N SER A 29 -41.53 1.00 24.94
CA SER A 29 -40.26 0.49 25.44
C SER A 29 -39.16 1.02 24.54
N ARG A 30 -38.50 2.06 25.04
CA ARG A 30 -37.34 2.68 24.41
C ARG A 30 -36.27 1.61 24.24
N PHE A 31 -36.13 1.13 23.01
CA PHE A 31 -35.07 0.22 22.57
C PHE A 31 -33.73 0.97 22.61
N MET A 32 -33.12 1.05 23.81
CA MET A 32 -31.76 1.54 24.01
C MET A 32 -30.79 0.43 23.59
N GLY A 33 -30.39 0.47 22.33
CA GLY A 33 -29.43 -0.48 21.77
C GLY A 33 -29.36 -0.45 20.25
N ARG A 34 -29.69 0.69 19.62
CA ARG A 34 -29.32 0.94 18.24
C ARG A 34 -28.00 1.70 18.31
N GLU A 35 -26.90 0.94 18.39
CA GLU A 35 -25.59 1.50 18.06
C GLU A 35 -25.77 2.19 16.71
N GLN A 36 -25.57 3.51 16.74
CA GLN A 36 -25.52 4.30 15.53
C GLN A 36 -24.52 3.60 14.63
N ALA A 37 -24.99 3.11 13.48
CA ALA A 37 -24.12 2.72 12.40
C ALA A 37 -23.25 3.95 12.15
N GLU A 38 -22.04 3.90 12.69
CA GLU A 38 -20.97 4.82 12.37
C GLU A 38 -20.90 4.76 10.86
N VAL A 39 -21.40 5.81 10.21
CA VAL A 39 -21.27 5.98 8.77
C VAL A 39 -19.79 6.09 8.58
N ALA A 40 -19.14 4.94 8.34
CA ALA A 40 -17.74 4.84 8.01
C ALA A 40 -17.59 5.79 6.82
N ALA A 41 -16.98 6.94 7.10
CA ALA A 41 -16.71 7.94 6.10
C ALA A 41 -16.05 7.19 4.95
N ALA A 42 -16.69 7.20 3.78
CA ALA A 42 -16.16 6.55 2.60
C ALA A 42 -14.69 6.96 2.49
N PRO A 43 -13.74 6.01 2.39
CA PRO A 43 -12.33 6.34 2.45
C PRO A 43 -12.08 7.39 1.38
N VAL A 44 -11.66 8.59 1.80
CA VAL A 44 -11.31 9.65 0.86
C VAL A 44 -10.13 9.11 0.07
N VAL A 45 -10.42 8.63 -1.14
CA VAL A 45 -9.46 8.02 -2.04
C VAL A 45 -8.57 9.16 -2.54
N LYS A 46 -7.53 9.50 -1.77
CA LYS A 46 -6.49 10.43 -2.18
C LYS A 46 -5.87 9.86 -3.46
N ARG A 47 -6.03 10.59 -4.56
CA ARG A 47 -5.33 10.32 -5.82
C ARG A 47 -4.01 11.05 -5.85
N LEU A 48 -3.05 10.55 -6.61
CA LEU A 48 -1.80 11.26 -6.84
C LEU A 48 -2.06 12.41 -7.82
N ASN A 49 -1.82 13.64 -7.39
CA ASN A 49 -1.98 14.81 -8.25
C ASN A 49 -0.88 14.80 -9.32
N ALA A 50 -1.28 14.89 -10.60
CA ALA A 50 -0.40 15.12 -11.73
C ALA A 50 -0.60 16.56 -12.27
N PRO A 51 0.42 17.20 -12.86
CA PRO A 51 1.82 16.79 -12.96
C PRO A 51 2.61 17.08 -11.67
N GLY A 52 3.61 16.25 -11.36
CA GLY A 52 4.44 16.45 -10.16
C GLY A 52 5.56 15.43 -10.02
N MET A 53 6.52 15.71 -9.12
CA MET A 53 7.55 14.74 -8.73
C MET A 53 7.29 14.27 -7.30
N ILE A 54 7.33 12.96 -7.12
CA ILE A 54 7.13 12.32 -5.81
C ILE A 54 8.29 11.39 -5.50
N TRP A 55 8.56 11.24 -4.20
CA TRP A 55 9.48 10.23 -3.70
C TRP A 55 8.69 9.07 -3.12
N VAL A 56 9.10 7.86 -3.49
CA VAL A 56 8.52 6.61 -3.00
C VAL A 56 9.61 5.84 -2.28
N HIS A 57 9.37 5.49 -1.02
CA HIS A 57 10.25 4.64 -0.23
C HIS A 57 9.69 3.21 -0.17
N ILE A 58 10.55 2.23 -0.43
CA ILE A 58 10.23 0.81 -0.25
C ILE A 58 10.79 0.38 1.11
N GLN A 59 9.89 0.02 2.02
CA GLN A 59 10.29 -0.49 3.33
C GLN A 59 11.00 -1.85 3.18
N PRO A 60 12.23 -2.02 3.69
CA PRO A 60 13.01 -3.23 3.47
C PRO A 60 12.44 -4.47 4.19
N VAL A 61 11.61 -4.28 5.23
CA VAL A 61 11.05 -5.39 6.02
C VAL A 61 9.69 -5.84 5.50
N THR A 62 8.81 -4.88 5.19
CA THR A 62 7.40 -5.13 4.82
C THR A 62 7.17 -5.07 3.32
N GLN A 63 8.15 -4.60 2.54
CA GLN A 63 8.05 -4.33 1.10
C GLN A 63 6.86 -3.43 0.72
N ARG A 64 6.43 -2.57 1.65
CA ARG A 64 5.37 -1.59 1.41
C ARG A 64 5.94 -0.33 0.76
N LEU A 65 5.13 0.26 -0.11
CA LEU A 65 5.40 1.55 -0.73
C LEU A 65 4.88 2.67 0.16
N LEU A 66 5.77 3.60 0.50
CA LEU A 66 5.47 4.80 1.25
C LEU A 66 5.70 6.03 0.37
N LEU A 67 4.72 6.94 0.35
CA LEU A 67 4.90 8.27 -0.19
C LEU A 67 5.67 9.10 0.84
N VAL A 68 6.86 9.56 0.45
CA VAL A 68 7.75 10.33 1.31
C VAL A 68 8.02 11.70 0.70
N SER A 69 8.37 12.67 1.54
CA SER A 69 8.67 14.03 1.09
C SER A 69 10.02 14.10 0.35
N GLU A 70 11.03 13.39 0.87
CA GLU A 70 12.42 13.54 0.45
C GLU A 70 13.21 12.22 0.53
N LEU A 71 14.33 12.18 -0.19
CA LEU A 71 15.28 11.07 -0.14
C LEU A 71 15.88 10.93 1.26
N GLY A 72 15.85 9.71 1.81
CA GLY A 72 16.40 9.42 3.14
C GLY A 72 15.39 9.54 4.28
N VAL A 73 14.12 9.82 3.98
CA VAL A 73 13.01 9.71 4.94
C VAL A 73 12.35 8.34 4.79
N ALA A 74 12.13 7.62 5.91
CA ALA A 74 11.47 6.31 5.95
C ALA A 74 10.05 6.34 6.57
N LYS A 75 9.58 7.52 6.96
CA LYS A 75 8.21 7.72 7.47
C LYS A 75 7.42 8.51 6.43
N GLY A 76 6.29 7.97 6.02
CA GLY A 76 5.48 8.54 4.95
C GLY A 76 4.05 8.01 5.00
N GLU A 77 3.25 8.38 4.01
CA GLU A 77 1.90 7.85 3.85
C GLU A 77 1.97 6.49 3.13
N ASP A 78 1.26 5.47 3.63
CA ASP A 78 1.14 4.19 2.93
C ASP A 78 0.38 4.38 1.61
N PHE A 79 0.87 3.75 0.55
CA PHE A 79 0.18 3.76 -0.73
C PHE A 79 -1.15 2.99 -0.64
N THR A 80 -2.22 3.66 -1.04
CA THR A 80 -3.52 3.02 -1.28
C THR A 80 -3.55 2.39 -2.69
N GLN A 81 -4.48 1.46 -2.92
CA GLN A 81 -4.61 0.79 -4.24
C GLN A 81 -4.82 1.79 -5.38
N SER A 82 -5.65 2.81 -5.17
CA SER A 82 -5.87 3.88 -6.15
C SER A 82 -4.59 4.65 -6.49
N MET A 83 -3.75 4.93 -5.49
CA MET A 83 -2.47 5.61 -5.73
C MET A 83 -1.51 4.72 -6.52
N LEU A 84 -1.55 3.40 -6.31
CA LEU A 84 -0.74 2.46 -7.09
C LEU A 84 -1.21 2.40 -8.54
N ASP A 85 -2.52 2.39 -8.78
CA ASP A 85 -3.08 2.41 -10.13
C ASP A 85 -2.70 3.72 -10.85
N ASP A 86 -2.79 4.86 -10.16
CA ASP A 86 -2.35 6.16 -10.68
C ASP A 86 -0.83 6.15 -11.00
N LEU A 87 -0.02 5.55 -10.13
CA LEU A 87 1.43 5.43 -10.29
C LEU A 87 1.80 4.54 -11.49
N GLN A 88 1.10 3.42 -11.68
CA GLN A 88 1.34 2.52 -12.81
C GLN A 88 0.90 3.15 -14.14
N ARG A 89 -0.19 3.91 -14.12
CA ARG A 89 -0.73 4.57 -15.31
C ARG A 89 0.10 5.80 -15.71
N ALA A 90 0.31 6.73 -14.80
CA ALA A 90 0.89 8.04 -15.09
C ALA A 90 2.34 8.18 -14.65
N GLY A 91 2.81 7.34 -13.73
CA GLY A 91 4.15 7.43 -13.17
C GLY A 91 5.25 7.09 -14.18
N TRP A 92 6.38 7.75 -13.99
CA TRP A 92 7.60 7.53 -14.76
C TRP A 92 8.80 7.64 -13.81
N CYS A 93 9.54 6.55 -13.61
CA CYS A 93 10.64 6.52 -12.66
C CYS A 93 11.92 7.11 -13.27
N GLU A 94 12.42 8.22 -12.74
CA GLU A 94 13.60 8.93 -13.27
C GLU A 94 14.87 8.68 -12.47
N GLU A 95 14.73 8.45 -11.16
CA GLU A 95 15.86 8.22 -10.26
C GLU A 95 15.56 7.08 -9.31
N VAL A 96 16.55 6.20 -9.11
CA VAL A 96 16.51 5.13 -8.11
C VAL A 96 17.68 5.31 -7.16
N ALA A 97 17.38 5.36 -5.87
CA ALA A 97 18.36 5.54 -4.83
C ALA A 97 18.34 4.35 -3.86
N TYR A 98 19.51 3.90 -3.44
CA TYR A 98 19.66 2.84 -2.44
C TYR A 98 20.55 3.29 -1.29
N HIS A 99 20.04 3.24 -0.06
CA HIS A 99 20.82 3.51 1.13
C HIS A 99 21.09 2.21 1.88
N ALA A 100 22.36 1.86 2.04
CA ALA A 100 22.79 0.72 2.85
C ALA A 100 23.43 1.19 4.16
N SER A 101 23.22 0.43 5.24
CA SER A 101 23.89 0.68 6.51
C SER A 101 25.37 0.34 6.42
N TYR A 102 26.22 1.10 7.13
CA TYR A 102 27.66 0.78 7.26
C TYR A 102 27.92 -0.65 7.75
N ASP A 103 27.07 -1.21 8.62
CA ASP A 103 27.23 -2.59 9.11
C ASP A 103 26.86 -3.67 8.06
N GLN A 104 26.20 -3.27 6.97
CA GLN A 104 25.63 -4.18 5.96
C GLN A 104 26.06 -3.83 4.52
N TYR A 105 27.10 -3.01 4.35
CA TYR A 105 27.56 -2.60 3.01
C TYR A 105 27.91 -3.78 2.10
N TRP A 106 28.41 -4.88 2.68
CA TRP A 106 28.75 -6.10 1.97
C TRP A 106 27.52 -6.87 1.46
N LYS A 107 26.31 -6.54 1.94
CA LYS A 107 25.02 -7.05 1.43
C LYS A 107 24.40 -6.13 0.39
N MET A 108 25.12 -5.13 -0.12
CA MET A 108 24.59 -4.24 -1.14
C MET A 108 24.15 -5.04 -2.38
N PRO A 109 22.91 -4.85 -2.86
CA PRO A 109 22.46 -5.42 -4.11
C PRO A 109 23.27 -4.84 -5.28
N THR A 110 23.41 -5.61 -6.35
CA THR A 110 24.08 -5.14 -7.57
C THR A 110 23.32 -3.97 -8.18
N GLN A 111 24.02 -3.16 -8.99
CA GLN A 111 23.40 -2.03 -9.68
C GLN A 111 22.19 -2.45 -10.52
N GLU A 112 22.27 -3.60 -11.20
CA GLU A 112 21.17 -4.16 -11.97
C GLU A 112 19.96 -4.52 -11.09
N ALA A 113 20.20 -5.08 -9.90
CA ALA A 113 19.13 -5.41 -8.96
C ALA A 113 18.43 -4.14 -8.45
N ILE A 114 19.19 -3.06 -8.22
CA ILE A 114 18.62 -1.75 -7.84
C ILE A 114 17.77 -1.20 -8.99
N LEU A 115 18.26 -1.23 -10.23
CA LEU A 115 17.53 -0.73 -11.41
C LEU A 115 16.30 -1.58 -11.77
N ARG A 116 16.24 -2.84 -11.35
CA ARG A 116 15.05 -3.69 -11.55
C ARG A 116 13.93 -3.42 -10.55
N MET A 117 14.19 -2.70 -9.46
CA MET A 117 13.18 -2.43 -8.43
C MET A 117 11.89 -1.78 -8.97
N PRO A 118 11.93 -0.74 -9.83
CA PRO A 118 10.70 -0.16 -10.36
C PRO A 118 9.84 -1.14 -11.18
N ALA A 119 10.49 -2.07 -11.90
CA ALA A 119 9.79 -3.10 -12.67
C ALA A 119 8.99 -4.06 -11.78
N LEU A 120 9.43 -4.32 -10.54
CA LEU A 120 8.70 -5.18 -9.59
C LEU A 120 7.34 -4.60 -9.18
N TYR A 121 7.18 -3.27 -9.28
CA TYR A 121 5.94 -2.57 -8.94
C TYR A 121 5.17 -2.10 -10.18
N ASN A 122 5.53 -2.61 -11.37
CA ASN A 122 4.97 -2.21 -12.66
C ASN A 122 5.07 -0.70 -12.96
N ILE A 123 6.11 -0.04 -12.44
CA ILE A 123 6.31 1.40 -12.68
C ILE A 123 7.11 1.56 -13.97
N PRO A 124 6.58 2.31 -14.97
CA PRO A 124 7.30 2.57 -16.21
C PRO A 124 8.65 3.26 -15.95
N MET A 125 9.65 2.86 -16.72
CA MET A 125 10.99 3.43 -16.65
C MET A 125 11.45 3.88 -18.04
N PRO A 126 12.25 4.96 -18.14
CA PRO A 126 12.96 5.25 -19.37
C PRO A 126 14.05 4.19 -19.62
N LEU A 127 14.65 4.24 -20.81
CA LEU A 127 15.83 3.43 -21.10
C LEU A 127 16.88 3.58 -19.99
N LEU A 128 17.52 2.46 -19.62
CA LEU A 128 18.44 2.38 -18.46
C LEU A 128 19.50 3.48 -18.45
N ASN A 129 19.95 3.94 -19.62
CA ASN A 129 20.96 4.99 -19.76
C ASN A 129 20.49 6.40 -19.33
N ARG A 130 19.19 6.59 -19.12
CA ARG A 130 18.58 7.86 -18.70
C ARG A 130 18.14 7.87 -17.24
N ILE A 131 18.27 6.75 -16.53
CA ILE A 131 17.90 6.64 -15.13
C ILE A 131 19.09 7.05 -14.27
N LYS A 132 18.86 7.96 -13.33
CA LYS A 132 19.87 8.31 -12.33
C LYS A 132 19.88 7.25 -11.24
N LEU A 133 21.03 6.62 -11.03
CA LEU A 133 21.24 5.69 -9.91
C LEU A 133 22.12 6.36 -8.86
N SER A 134 21.65 6.37 -7.62
CA SER A 134 22.46 6.81 -6.47
C SER A 134 22.52 5.72 -5.42
N SER A 135 23.72 5.48 -4.87
CA SER A 135 23.90 4.61 -3.72
C SER A 135 24.66 5.35 -2.64
N LYS A 136 24.24 5.19 -1.40
CA LYS A 136 24.85 5.88 -0.25
C LYS A 136 24.98 4.93 0.93
N LEU A 137 26.10 5.06 1.64
CA LEU A 137 26.29 4.45 2.94
C LEU A 137 25.76 5.38 4.02
N VAL A 138 24.87 4.86 4.86
CA VAL A 138 24.20 5.62 5.93
C VAL A 138 24.57 5.06 7.30
N LYS A 139 24.67 5.96 8.28
CA LYS A 139 25.01 5.62 9.68
C LYS A 139 23.83 4.97 10.39
N GLN A 140 24.07 4.41 11.58
CA GLN A 140 23.01 3.89 12.43
C GLN A 140 22.02 5.01 12.80
N GLY A 141 20.73 4.73 12.62
CA GLY A 141 19.63 5.69 12.87
C GLY A 141 19.11 6.41 11.62
N GLU A 142 19.86 6.42 10.52
CA GLU A 142 19.37 6.91 9.23
C GLU A 142 18.49 5.87 8.53
N ALA A 143 17.56 6.35 7.70
CA ALA A 143 16.70 5.48 6.93
C ALA A 143 17.51 4.66 5.92
N ARG A 144 17.21 3.36 5.85
CA ARG A 144 17.79 2.41 4.89
C ARG A 144 16.73 1.84 3.96
N GLY A 145 17.15 1.37 2.79
CA GLY A 145 16.27 0.75 1.81
C GLY A 145 16.37 1.41 0.44
N PHE A 146 15.26 1.35 -0.30
CA PHE A 146 15.17 1.85 -1.67
C PHE A 146 14.27 3.07 -1.72
N TRP A 147 14.68 4.06 -2.48
CA TRP A 147 13.87 5.21 -2.85
C TRP A 147 13.79 5.30 -4.36
N MET A 148 12.66 5.80 -4.82
CA MET A 148 12.40 6.01 -6.22
C MET A 148 11.82 7.39 -6.40
N ARG A 149 12.35 8.13 -7.36
CA ARG A 149 11.79 9.40 -7.78
C ARG A 149 10.91 9.15 -8.99
N VAL A 150 9.62 9.36 -8.81
CA VAL A 150 8.63 9.14 -9.86
C VAL A 150 8.08 10.50 -10.30
N ARG A 151 8.18 10.77 -11.60
CA ARG A 151 7.49 11.88 -12.25
C ARG A 151 6.09 11.42 -12.63
N MET A 152 5.07 12.09 -12.10
CA MET A 152 3.68 11.92 -12.50
C MET A 152 3.45 12.74 -13.76
N ARG A 153 3.15 12.06 -14.88
CA ARG A 153 2.85 12.70 -16.16
C ARG A 153 1.46 13.32 -16.16
N ALA A 154 1.30 14.46 -16.81
CA ALA A 154 0.00 15.07 -17.03
C ALA A 154 -0.87 14.20 -17.96
N GLU A 155 -2.19 14.35 -17.89
CA GLU A 155 -3.13 13.63 -18.76
C GLU A 155 -2.89 13.91 -20.25
N ASP A 156 -2.43 15.12 -20.59
CA ASP A 156 -2.13 15.50 -21.98
C ASP A 156 -0.93 14.70 -22.54
N GLU A 157 0.15 14.51 -21.76
CA GLU A 157 1.33 13.71 -22.17
C GLU A 157 1.00 12.21 -22.34
N LEU A 158 -0.05 11.74 -21.66
CA LEU A 158 -0.51 10.36 -21.78
C LEU A 158 -1.27 10.11 -23.09
N GLN A 159 -1.96 11.13 -23.62
CA GLN A 159 -2.71 11.03 -24.88
C GLN A 159 -1.80 11.15 -26.11
N ASP A 160 -0.76 11.97 -26.06
CA ASP A 160 0.20 12.14 -27.17
C ASP A 160 1.01 10.88 -27.46
N ASN A 161 1.31 10.10 -26.41
CA ASN A 161 2.02 8.82 -26.54
C ASN A 161 1.16 7.72 -27.18
N ALA A 162 -0.15 7.76 -26.96
CA ALA A 162 -1.10 6.85 -27.63
C ALA A 162 -1.29 7.23 -29.11
N SER A 163 -1.17 8.50 -29.43
CA SER A 163 -1.34 9.04 -30.80
C SER A 163 -0.08 8.90 -31.67
N SER A 164 1.10 8.77 -31.04
CA SER A 164 2.39 8.62 -31.73
C SER A 164 2.75 7.16 -32.10
N SER A 165 1.83 6.21 -31.88
CA SER A 165 2.03 4.78 -32.16
C SER A 165 1.33 4.29 -33.45
N ILE A 166 1.05 5.18 -34.40
CA ILE A 166 0.48 4.86 -35.72
C ILE A 166 1.57 4.94 -36.80
#